data_AF-A0ABD1LRR2-F1
#
_entry.id   AF-A0ABD1LRR2-F1
#
_cell.length_a   1.000
_cell.length_b   1.000
_cell.length_c   1.000
_cell.angle_alpha   90.00
_cell.angle_beta   90.00
_cell.angle_gamma   90.00
#
_symmetry.space_group_name_H-M   'P 1'
#
loop_
_entity.id
_entity.type
_entity.pdbx_description
1 polymer ?
#
loop_
_entity_poly.entity_id
_entity_poly.type
_entity_poly.pdbx_seq_one_letter_code
_entity_poly.pdbx_strand_id
1 'polypeptide(L)'
;MGSSPWVGIVLLSLAFMALCVATEVTYDAHSLIINGEKRIIFSGSVHYPRSTVEMWPNIIQKAKDGGLDAIESYVFWDRHEPIRREYDFSGNLNFVKFFKLVQEAGLYTILRIGPYVCAEWNYGGFPIWLHNMPGIELRTDNPIYKNEMQIFTTKIVSMAKEANLFASQGGPIILAQIENEYGNIMVDYGDAGKSYIKWCAQMALAQNIGVPWIMCQQHDAPKPMINTCNGYYCDQFQPNNPKSPKMFTENWIGWFQKWGQRVPHRSAEDSAFSVARFFQNGGILNNYYMYHGGTNFGRTAGGPYITTSYDYDAPLDEYGNLNQPKWGHLKQLHVAIKLGEKILTNGTRTDKDLGNQVTLTTYTNANGKRFCFLSNINNNQDANVDLQQDGKYIVPSWSVTILNGCNKEVFNTAKVNSQTSIMVKKSDDASPKLTWVWIPEKKKDTMQGKGSFKANQLLEQKELTFDVVTTCGT
;
A
#
# COMPACT_ATOMS: atom_id res chain seq x y z
N MET A 1 10.46 47.94 50.93
CA MET A 1 9.59 46.76 51.16
C MET A 1 8.22 47.17 50.64
N GLY A 2 7.76 46.85 49.44
CA GLY A 2 7.79 45.59 48.73
C GLY A 2 6.33 45.31 48.36
N SER A 3 5.82 45.90 47.28
CA SER A 3 4.45 45.69 46.78
C SER A 3 4.52 45.39 45.29
N SER A 4 4.44 44.11 44.96
CA SER A 4 4.36 43.58 43.60
C SER A 4 2.89 43.60 43.14
N PRO A 5 2.56 44.10 41.94
CA PRO A 5 1.27 43.86 41.34
C PRO A 5 1.30 42.55 40.55
N TRP A 6 0.39 41.64 40.90
CA TRP A 6 0.09 40.43 40.15
C TRP A 6 -0.52 40.80 38.79
N VAL A 7 0.24 40.59 37.71
CA VAL A 7 -0.31 40.56 36.35
C VAL A 7 -0.73 39.13 36.07
N GLY A 8 -2.05 38.89 36.11
CA GLY A 8 -2.64 37.63 35.64
C GLY A 8 -2.52 37.53 34.12
N ILE A 9 -1.65 36.64 33.64
CA ILE A 9 -1.62 36.24 32.24
C ILE A 9 -2.74 35.21 32.04
N VAL A 10 -3.83 35.62 31.39
CA VAL A 10 -4.82 34.68 30.85
C VAL A 10 -4.24 34.07 29.58
N LEU A 11 -3.67 32.88 29.70
CA LEU A 11 -3.37 32.01 28.56
C LEU A 11 -4.70 31.47 28.01
N LEU A 12 -5.22 32.12 26.98
CA LEU A 12 -6.27 31.56 26.13
C LEU A 12 -5.64 30.45 25.28
N SER A 13 -5.62 29.23 25.82
CA SER A 13 -5.42 28.02 25.05
C SER A 13 -6.62 27.82 24.13
N LEU A 14 -6.48 28.22 22.86
CA LEU A 14 -7.36 27.79 21.78
C LEU A 14 -7.16 26.28 21.58
N ALA A 15 -7.86 25.48 22.38
CA ALA A 15 -8.11 24.09 22.05
C ALA A 15 -8.98 24.09 20.78
N PHE A 16 -8.33 23.90 19.63
CA PHE A 16 -9.03 23.47 18.43
C PHE A 16 -9.64 22.10 18.76
N MET A 17 -10.91 22.08 19.20
CA MET A 17 -11.72 20.89 19.07
C MET A 17 -11.84 20.64 17.57
N ALA A 18 -11.08 19.67 17.07
CA ALA A 18 -11.36 19.07 15.78
C ALA A 18 -12.76 18.44 15.90
N LEU A 19 -13.78 19.20 15.49
CA LEU A 19 -15.11 18.67 15.28
C LEU A 19 -14.95 17.51 14.29
N CYS A 20 -15.32 16.29 14.71
CA CYS A 20 -15.46 15.13 13.83
C CYS A 20 -16.59 15.39 12.83
N VAL A 21 -16.31 16.21 11.82
CA VAL A 21 -17.23 16.42 10.71
C VAL A 21 -17.04 15.26 9.75
N ALA A 22 -18.14 14.56 9.46
CA ALA A 22 -18.17 13.54 8.43
C ALA A 22 -17.51 14.08 7.15
N THR A 23 -16.56 13.33 6.62
CA THR A 23 -15.86 13.66 5.39
C THR A 23 -16.48 12.91 4.22
N GLU A 24 -17.02 13.64 3.26
CA GLU A 24 -17.58 13.04 2.05
C GLU A 24 -16.43 12.65 1.10
N VAL A 25 -16.42 11.38 0.69
CA VAL A 25 -15.47 10.86 -0.30
C VAL A 25 -16.22 10.34 -1.52
N THR A 26 -16.04 11.01 -2.65
CA THR A 26 -16.60 10.64 -3.95
C THR A 26 -15.51 10.70 -5.02
N TYR A 27 -15.85 10.53 -6.29
CA TYR A 27 -14.88 10.56 -7.39
C TYR A 27 -15.54 11.00 -8.70
N ASP A 28 -14.71 11.50 -9.60
CA ASP A 28 -15.02 11.61 -11.02
C ASP A 28 -13.93 10.92 -11.86
N ALA A 29 -14.00 11.07 -13.19
CA ALA A 29 -13.04 10.45 -14.11
C ALA A 29 -11.58 10.91 -13.90
N HIS A 30 -11.36 12.03 -13.20
CA HIS A 30 -10.08 12.73 -13.13
C HIS A 30 -9.61 13.04 -11.71
N SER A 31 -10.34 12.60 -10.68
CA SER A 31 -10.01 12.91 -9.29
C SER A 31 -10.73 12.03 -8.28
N LEU A 32 -10.11 11.91 -7.11
CA LEU A 32 -10.82 11.62 -5.87
C LEU A 32 -11.29 12.96 -5.30
N ILE A 33 -12.53 13.02 -4.85
CA ILE A 33 -13.14 14.24 -4.30
C ILE A 33 -13.32 14.01 -2.80
N ILE A 34 -12.56 14.76 -2.00
CA ILE A 34 -12.60 14.67 -0.53
C ILE A 34 -13.09 16.03 -0.01
N ASN A 35 -14.25 16.05 0.65
CA ASN A 35 -14.92 17.28 1.11
C ASN A 35 -15.10 18.33 0.00
N GLY A 36 -15.51 17.88 -1.19
CA GLY A 36 -15.71 18.73 -2.36
C GLY A 36 -14.41 19.19 -3.06
N GLU A 37 -13.23 18.88 -2.50
CA GLU A 37 -11.95 19.19 -3.13
C GLU A 37 -11.46 18.02 -3.99
N LYS A 38 -11.11 18.30 -5.24
CA LYS A 38 -10.43 17.33 -6.11
C LYS A 38 -8.98 17.18 -5.67
N ARG A 39 -8.55 15.95 -5.42
CA ARG A 39 -7.23 15.63 -4.88
C ARG A 39 -6.52 14.60 -5.73
N ILE A 40 -5.20 14.74 -5.79
CA ILE A 40 -4.30 13.63 -6.11
C ILE A 40 -3.73 13.09 -4.80
N ILE A 41 -3.51 11.79 -4.73
CA ILE A 41 -3.11 11.09 -3.51
C ILE A 41 -1.78 10.36 -3.73
N PHE A 42 -0.76 10.72 -2.94
CA PHE A 42 0.40 9.86 -2.74
C PHE A 42 0.14 8.97 -1.54
N SER A 43 0.16 7.65 -1.76
CA SER A 43 -0.03 6.65 -0.72
C SER A 43 1.20 5.76 -0.58
N GLY A 44 1.35 5.09 0.55
CA GLY A 44 2.40 4.10 0.77
C GLY A 44 1.92 2.95 1.64
N SER A 45 2.24 1.72 1.22
CA SER A 45 1.89 0.54 2.00
C SER A 45 2.78 0.41 3.24
N VAL A 46 2.15 0.26 4.40
CA VAL A 46 2.77 -0.05 5.68
C VAL A 46 1.89 -1.09 6.37
N HIS A 47 2.35 -2.34 6.40
CA HIS A 47 1.59 -3.43 7.01
C HIS A 47 1.81 -3.45 8.52
N TYR A 48 0.76 -3.14 9.28
CA TYR A 48 0.86 -3.02 10.74
C TYR A 48 1.49 -4.24 11.44
N PRO A 49 1.29 -5.51 11.02
CA PRO A 49 1.92 -6.64 11.71
C PRO A 49 3.41 -6.81 11.39
N ARG A 50 3.93 -6.14 10.36
CA ARG A 50 5.35 -6.23 9.94
C ARG A 50 6.27 -5.22 10.65
N SER A 51 5.72 -4.45 11.59
CA SER A 51 6.47 -3.55 12.47
C SER A 51 5.83 -3.56 13.86
N THR A 52 6.55 -3.11 14.89
CA THR A 52 6.01 -3.12 16.25
C THR A 52 5.15 -1.89 16.52
N VAL A 53 4.25 -1.99 17.50
CA VAL A 53 3.41 -0.88 17.98
C VAL A 53 4.23 0.38 18.30
N GLU A 54 5.45 0.21 18.80
CA GLU A 54 6.39 1.28 19.15
C GLU A 54 7.02 1.93 17.91
N MET A 55 7.19 1.18 16.82
CA MET A 55 7.73 1.69 15.56
C MET A 55 6.69 2.52 14.78
N TRP A 56 5.40 2.18 14.90
CA TRP A 56 4.34 2.78 14.06
C TRP A 56 4.34 4.32 14.05
N PRO A 57 4.40 5.04 15.19
CA PRO A 57 4.39 6.51 15.15
C PRO A 57 5.56 7.08 14.34
N ASN A 58 6.75 6.48 14.46
CA ASN A 58 7.93 6.95 13.74
C ASN A 58 7.85 6.65 12.23
N ILE A 59 7.37 5.47 11.85
CA ILE A 59 7.16 5.10 10.44
C ILE A 59 6.12 6.03 9.80
N ILE A 60 4.98 6.24 10.46
CA ILE A 60 3.89 7.11 10.00
C ILE A 60 4.39 8.55 9.86
N GLN A 61 5.16 9.06 10.84
CA GLN A 61 5.74 10.40 10.75
C GLN A 61 6.70 10.53 9.57
N LYS A 62 7.60 9.56 9.36
CA LYS A 62 8.52 9.57 8.21
C LYS A 62 7.80 9.46 6.87
N ALA A 63 6.67 8.76 6.80
CA ALA A 63 5.79 8.74 5.64
C ALA A 63 5.16 10.11 5.36
N LYS A 64 4.63 10.78 6.39
CA LYS A 64 4.13 12.15 6.30
C LYS A 64 5.21 13.13 5.85
N ASP A 65 6.38 13.08 6.48
CA ASP A 65 7.52 13.93 6.16
C ASP A 65 8.06 13.67 4.75
N GLY A 66 7.84 12.45 4.24
CA GLY A 66 8.12 12.05 2.86
C GLY A 66 7.11 12.57 1.84
N GLY A 67 6.02 13.20 2.29
CA GLY A 67 5.00 13.79 1.43
C GLY A 67 3.86 12.84 1.04
N LEU A 68 3.66 11.74 1.78
CA LEU A 68 2.46 10.92 1.59
C LEU A 68 1.22 11.65 2.12
N ASP A 69 0.10 11.47 1.43
CA ASP A 69 -1.24 11.88 1.85
C ASP A 69 -1.99 10.74 2.57
N ALA A 70 -1.63 9.48 2.29
CA ALA A 70 -2.32 8.31 2.82
C ALA A 70 -1.36 7.14 3.15
N ILE A 71 -1.80 6.27 4.07
CA ILE A 71 -1.19 4.96 4.33
C ILE A 71 -2.13 3.86 3.84
N GLU A 72 -1.59 2.87 3.13
CA GLU A 72 -2.32 1.68 2.73
C GLU A 72 -1.91 0.48 3.61
N SER A 73 -2.87 -0.35 3.99
CA SER A 73 -2.55 -1.65 4.59
C SER A 73 -3.58 -2.71 4.24
N TYR A 74 -3.10 -3.94 4.06
CA TYR A 74 -3.92 -5.14 4.10
C TYR A 74 -4.45 -5.45 5.49
N VAL A 75 -5.44 -6.35 5.57
CA VAL A 75 -5.86 -7.04 6.80
C VAL A 75 -5.54 -8.53 6.72
N PHE A 76 -4.91 -9.09 7.75
CA PHE A 76 -4.34 -10.44 7.72
C PHE A 76 -5.23 -11.42 8.51
N TRP A 77 -6.17 -12.08 7.81
CA TRP A 77 -7.20 -12.91 8.43
C TRP A 77 -6.64 -14.05 9.27
N ASP A 78 -5.67 -14.78 8.75
CA ASP A 78 -4.97 -15.86 9.44
C ASP A 78 -4.43 -15.48 10.83
N ARG A 79 -3.95 -14.24 10.98
CA ARG A 79 -3.48 -13.71 12.27
C ARG A 79 -4.61 -13.23 13.16
N HIS A 80 -5.66 -12.68 12.57
CA HIS A 80 -6.80 -12.18 13.34
C HIS A 80 -7.76 -13.27 13.78
N GLU A 81 -7.77 -14.44 13.14
CA GLU A 81 -8.62 -15.58 13.51
C GLU A 81 -7.80 -16.88 13.43
N PRO A 82 -6.77 -17.04 14.29
CA PRO A 82 -5.88 -18.22 14.26
C PRO A 82 -6.64 -19.52 14.55
N ILE A 83 -7.70 -19.43 15.35
CA ILE A 83 -8.67 -20.50 15.59
C ILE A 83 -10.04 -19.95 15.16
N ARG A 84 -10.84 -20.77 14.47
CA ARG A 84 -12.14 -20.35 13.94
C ARG A 84 -13.01 -19.77 15.05
N ARG A 85 -13.42 -18.51 14.86
CA ARG A 85 -14.19 -17.63 15.78
C ARG A 85 -13.48 -17.15 17.03
N GLU A 86 -12.20 -17.43 17.21
CA GLU A 86 -11.37 -16.84 18.26
C GLU A 86 -10.47 -15.77 17.65
N TYR A 87 -10.73 -14.52 17.99
CA TYR A 87 -10.09 -13.38 17.33
C TYR A 87 -8.98 -12.74 18.15
N ASP A 88 -7.90 -12.31 17.50
CA ASP A 88 -6.82 -11.52 18.10
C ASP A 88 -6.62 -10.18 17.36
N PHE A 89 -6.82 -9.09 18.10
CA PHE A 89 -6.58 -7.71 17.66
C PHE A 89 -5.68 -6.95 18.65
N SER A 90 -4.86 -7.68 19.40
CA SER A 90 -3.94 -7.13 20.40
C SER A 90 -2.55 -6.82 19.80
N GLY A 91 -1.76 -6.02 20.51
CA GLY A 91 -0.37 -5.71 20.11
C GLY A 91 -0.24 -5.25 18.65
N ASN A 92 0.67 -5.90 17.92
CA ASN A 92 0.93 -5.62 16.50
C ASN A 92 -0.23 -5.98 15.57
N LEU A 93 -1.30 -6.62 16.06
CA LEU A 93 -2.52 -6.93 15.31
C LEU A 93 -3.65 -5.91 15.57
N ASN A 94 -3.37 -4.83 16.31
CA ASN A 94 -4.38 -3.80 16.56
C ASN A 94 -4.47 -2.80 15.40
N PHE A 95 -5.13 -3.18 14.32
CA PHE A 95 -5.31 -2.32 13.14
C PHE A 95 -6.08 -1.03 13.46
N VAL A 96 -7.01 -1.07 14.42
CA VAL A 96 -7.77 0.12 14.88
C VAL A 96 -6.82 1.15 15.48
N LYS A 97 -5.91 0.73 16.38
CA LYS A 97 -4.89 1.60 16.94
C LYS A 97 -3.96 2.13 15.85
N PHE A 98 -3.53 1.28 14.93
CA PHE A 98 -2.68 1.70 13.82
C PHE A 98 -3.33 2.81 12.98
N PHE A 99 -4.58 2.64 12.55
CA PHE A 99 -5.28 3.68 11.76
C PHE A 99 -5.64 4.93 12.57
N LYS A 100 -5.86 4.82 13.89
CA LYS A 100 -5.96 6.02 14.74
C LYS A 100 -4.65 6.81 14.76
N LEU A 101 -3.49 6.14 14.82
CA LEU A 101 -2.20 6.83 14.72
C LEU A 101 -2.00 7.49 13.34
N VAL A 102 -2.47 6.85 12.26
CA VAL A 102 -2.47 7.46 10.92
C VAL A 102 -3.34 8.73 10.89
N GLN A 103 -4.54 8.67 11.49
CA GLN A 103 -5.44 9.81 11.63
C GLN A 103 -4.83 10.94 12.48
N GLU A 104 -4.21 10.62 13.61
CA GLU A 104 -3.53 11.57 14.49
C GLU A 104 -2.37 12.28 13.77
N ALA A 105 -1.67 11.58 12.88
CA ALA A 105 -0.68 12.18 12.00
C ALA A 105 -1.30 13.06 10.90
N GLY A 106 -2.63 13.08 10.73
CA GLY A 106 -3.33 13.84 9.70
C GLY A 106 -3.21 13.24 8.30
N LEU A 107 -2.98 11.93 8.21
CA LEU A 107 -2.96 11.17 6.96
C LEU A 107 -4.29 10.42 6.76
N TYR A 108 -4.63 10.15 5.50
CA TYR A 108 -5.72 9.25 5.16
C TYR A 108 -5.29 7.78 5.21
N THR A 109 -6.25 6.88 5.05
CA THR A 109 -6.03 5.43 5.01
C THR A 109 -6.73 4.79 3.81
N ILE A 110 -6.04 3.84 3.18
CA ILE A 110 -6.62 2.88 2.23
C ILE A 110 -6.65 1.51 2.90
N LEU A 111 -7.85 1.02 3.20
CA LEU A 111 -8.05 -0.25 3.91
C LEU A 111 -8.27 -1.39 2.93
N ARG A 112 -7.27 -2.23 2.71
CA ARG A 112 -7.39 -3.41 1.83
C ARG A 112 -7.78 -4.64 2.64
N ILE A 113 -9.09 -4.91 2.73
CA ILE A 113 -9.60 -5.96 3.63
C ILE A 113 -9.23 -7.36 3.10
N GLY A 114 -9.26 -7.55 1.78
CA GLY A 114 -9.09 -8.86 1.15
C GLY A 114 -10.40 -9.67 1.14
N PRO A 115 -10.49 -10.85 1.78
CA PRO A 115 -9.56 -11.34 2.79
C PRO A 115 -8.42 -12.19 2.24
N TYR A 116 -8.47 -12.59 0.97
CA TYR A 116 -7.25 -12.95 0.26
C TYR A 116 -6.45 -11.68 0.01
N VAL A 117 -5.20 -11.64 0.45
CA VAL A 117 -4.34 -10.45 0.34
C VAL A 117 -3.07 -10.69 -0.46
N CYS A 118 -2.75 -11.95 -0.79
CA CYS A 118 -1.45 -12.33 -1.35
C CYS A 118 -0.30 -11.89 -0.42
N ALA A 119 0.20 -10.66 -0.62
CA ALA A 119 1.11 -9.91 0.24
C ALA A 119 2.44 -10.59 0.59
N GLU A 120 2.81 -11.64 -0.16
CA GLU A 120 3.84 -12.61 0.22
C GLU A 120 3.67 -13.08 1.68
N TRP A 121 2.41 -13.22 2.06
CA TRP A 121 1.98 -13.59 3.40
C TRP A 121 1.64 -15.07 3.48
N ASN A 122 1.76 -15.67 4.66
CA ASN A 122 1.45 -17.07 4.87
C ASN A 122 0.05 -17.40 4.34
N TYR A 123 -0.01 -18.41 3.47
CA TYR A 123 -1.24 -18.87 2.81
C TYR A 123 -2.12 -17.75 2.19
N GLY A 124 -1.49 -16.64 1.76
CA GLY A 124 -2.18 -15.50 1.16
C GLY A 124 -3.09 -14.73 2.12
N GLY A 125 -2.91 -14.91 3.43
CA GLY A 125 -3.73 -14.33 4.49
C GLY A 125 -4.88 -15.23 4.95
N PHE A 126 -5.11 -16.39 4.33
CA PHE A 126 -6.17 -17.29 4.78
C PHE A 126 -5.75 -18.10 6.02
N PRO A 127 -6.63 -18.24 7.02
CA PRO A 127 -6.37 -19.17 8.10
C PRO A 127 -6.39 -20.62 7.61
N ILE A 128 -5.47 -21.45 8.10
CA ILE A 128 -5.33 -22.84 7.65
C ILE A 128 -6.53 -23.72 8.04
N TRP A 129 -7.26 -23.39 9.12
CA TRP A 129 -8.50 -24.09 9.43
C TRP A 129 -9.56 -23.97 8.32
N LEU A 130 -9.52 -22.90 7.51
CA LEU A 130 -10.42 -22.72 6.37
C LEU A 130 -10.14 -23.74 5.27
N HIS A 131 -8.86 -24.09 5.04
CA HIS A 131 -8.45 -25.12 4.08
C HIS A 131 -9.03 -26.50 4.41
N ASN A 132 -9.15 -26.81 5.71
CA ASN A 132 -9.59 -28.12 6.19
C ASN A 132 -11.11 -28.23 6.34
N MET A 133 -11.89 -27.22 5.91
CA MET A 133 -13.35 -27.28 5.97
C MET A 133 -13.91 -28.23 4.89
N PRO A 134 -14.78 -29.20 5.23
CA PRO A 134 -15.34 -30.12 4.25
C PRO A 134 -16.06 -29.39 3.11
N GLY A 135 -15.66 -29.70 1.86
CA GLY A 135 -16.28 -29.11 0.66
C GLY A 135 -15.87 -27.66 0.37
N ILE A 136 -14.82 -27.15 1.02
CA ILE A 136 -14.30 -25.81 0.74
C ILE A 136 -13.63 -25.75 -0.63
N GLU A 137 -13.93 -24.68 -1.37
CA GLU A 137 -13.15 -24.25 -2.51
C GLU A 137 -12.90 -22.75 -2.35
N LEU A 138 -11.63 -22.35 -2.29
CA LEU A 138 -11.25 -20.97 -2.02
C LEU A 138 -11.41 -20.12 -3.29
N ARG A 139 -11.79 -18.85 -3.07
CA ARG A 139 -11.86 -17.81 -4.11
C ARG A 139 -12.73 -18.21 -5.31
N THR A 140 -13.85 -18.86 -5.06
CA THR A 140 -14.83 -19.22 -6.08
C THR A 140 -16.25 -19.12 -5.52
N ASP A 141 -17.25 -19.42 -6.36
CA ASP A 141 -18.66 -19.41 -5.99
C ASP A 141 -19.05 -20.62 -5.12
N ASN A 142 -18.32 -20.79 -4.03
CA ASN A 142 -18.51 -21.84 -3.04
C ASN A 142 -19.23 -21.25 -1.82
N PRO A 143 -20.40 -21.79 -1.40
CA PRO A 143 -21.19 -21.20 -0.32
C PRO A 143 -20.48 -21.20 1.03
N ILE A 144 -19.61 -22.18 1.31
CA ILE A 144 -18.85 -22.26 2.55
C ILE A 144 -17.83 -21.14 2.60
N TYR A 145 -17.03 -20.99 1.54
CA TYR A 145 -16.03 -19.93 1.44
C TYR A 145 -16.67 -18.54 1.51
N LYS A 146 -17.73 -18.29 0.74
CA LYS A 146 -18.46 -17.02 0.75
C LYS A 146 -18.99 -16.65 2.13
N ASN A 147 -19.54 -17.63 2.87
CA ASN A 147 -20.04 -17.39 4.22
C ASN A 147 -18.90 -17.00 5.19
N GLU A 148 -17.77 -17.72 5.17
CA GLU A 148 -16.62 -17.40 6.02
C GLU A 148 -16.00 -16.04 5.67
N MET A 149 -15.81 -15.76 4.37
CA MET A 149 -15.33 -14.46 3.88
C MET A 149 -16.25 -13.31 4.31
N GLN A 150 -17.57 -13.48 4.21
CA GLN A 150 -18.54 -12.47 4.62
C GLN A 150 -18.48 -12.22 6.13
N ILE A 151 -18.38 -13.28 6.96
CA ILE A 151 -18.29 -13.15 8.41
C ILE A 151 -17.05 -12.33 8.79
N PHE A 152 -15.88 -12.68 8.25
CA PHE A 152 -14.65 -11.96 8.56
C PHE A 152 -14.67 -10.52 8.03
N THR A 153 -15.11 -10.30 6.79
CA THR A 153 -15.23 -8.95 6.21
C THR A 153 -16.17 -8.07 7.05
N THR A 154 -17.32 -8.62 7.44
CA THR A 154 -18.30 -7.91 8.29
C THR A 154 -17.72 -7.60 9.66
N LYS A 155 -16.92 -8.50 10.26
CA LYS A 155 -16.22 -8.25 11.53
C LYS A 155 -15.28 -7.05 11.42
N ILE A 156 -14.43 -7.01 10.39
CA ILE A 156 -13.48 -5.91 10.17
C ILE A 156 -14.19 -4.59 9.91
N VAL A 157 -15.22 -4.59 9.06
CA VAL A 157 -16.02 -3.38 8.81
C VAL A 157 -16.72 -2.90 10.08
N SER A 158 -17.32 -3.80 10.87
CA SER A 158 -18.03 -3.44 12.10
C SER A 158 -17.07 -2.80 13.10
N MET A 159 -15.88 -3.39 13.29
CA MET A 159 -14.86 -2.80 14.16
C MET A 159 -14.38 -1.44 13.68
N ALA A 160 -14.18 -1.26 12.36
CA ALA A 160 -13.82 0.03 11.79
C ALA A 160 -14.93 1.08 11.97
N LYS A 161 -16.20 0.68 11.85
CA LYS A 161 -17.36 1.55 12.10
C LYS A 161 -17.51 1.94 13.56
N GLU A 162 -17.42 0.98 14.48
CA GLU A 162 -17.48 1.20 15.92
C GLU A 162 -16.36 2.16 16.39
N ALA A 163 -15.19 2.09 15.75
CA ALA A 163 -14.08 2.98 16.00
C ALA A 163 -14.13 4.30 15.21
N ASN A 164 -15.17 4.55 14.43
CA ASN A 164 -15.36 5.73 13.55
C ASN A 164 -14.18 5.96 12.59
N LEU A 165 -13.66 4.89 11.97
CA LEU A 165 -12.49 4.98 11.10
C LEU A 165 -12.82 5.33 9.64
N PHE A 166 -14.06 5.17 9.19
CA PHE A 166 -14.44 5.60 7.84
C PHE A 166 -14.53 7.12 7.74
N ALA A 167 -14.09 7.70 6.63
CA ALA A 167 -14.15 9.15 6.41
C ALA A 167 -15.58 9.70 6.54
N SER A 168 -16.58 8.91 6.13
CA SER A 168 -18.01 9.20 6.34
C SER A 168 -18.41 9.38 7.82
N GLN A 169 -17.59 8.90 8.76
CA GLN A 169 -17.74 9.04 10.22
C GLN A 169 -16.71 10.01 10.84
N GLY A 170 -15.92 10.71 10.02
CA GLY A 170 -14.83 11.59 10.44
C GLY A 170 -13.48 10.87 10.64
N GLY A 171 -13.37 9.60 10.25
CA GLY A 171 -12.14 8.81 10.32
C GLY A 171 -11.20 8.97 9.11
N PRO A 172 -10.04 8.28 9.11
CA PRO A 172 -9.05 8.45 8.03
C PRO A 172 -9.33 7.60 6.78
N ILE A 173 -10.17 6.55 6.84
CA ILE A 173 -10.33 5.60 5.73
C ILE A 173 -11.12 6.24 4.59
N ILE A 174 -10.45 6.50 3.47
CA ILE A 174 -11.02 7.11 2.26
C ILE A 174 -11.35 6.10 1.16
N LEU A 175 -10.74 4.92 1.19
CA LEU A 175 -10.96 3.84 0.22
C LEU A 175 -10.88 2.50 0.93
N ALA A 176 -11.66 1.53 0.46
CA ALA A 176 -11.56 0.14 0.90
C ALA A 176 -11.47 -0.84 -0.28
N GLN A 177 -10.71 -1.93 -0.13
CA GLN A 177 -10.62 -2.98 -1.15
C GLN A 177 -11.25 -4.29 -0.68
N ILE A 178 -11.99 -4.93 -1.59
CA ILE A 178 -12.43 -6.32 -1.47
C ILE A 178 -11.71 -7.17 -2.52
N GLU A 179 -11.35 -8.40 -2.15
CA GLU A 179 -10.47 -9.30 -2.92
C GLU A 179 -9.08 -8.69 -3.21
N ASN A 180 -8.22 -9.48 -3.85
CA ASN A 180 -6.92 -9.05 -4.32
C ASN A 180 -6.51 -9.78 -5.60
N GLU A 181 -6.34 -9.02 -6.68
CA GLU A 181 -5.87 -9.50 -7.99
C GLU A 181 -6.64 -10.71 -8.55
N TYR A 182 -7.94 -10.79 -8.26
CA TYR A 182 -8.75 -11.93 -8.66
C TYR A 182 -8.89 -12.04 -10.19
N GLY A 183 -8.89 -10.93 -10.91
CA GLY A 183 -8.98 -10.94 -12.37
C GLY A 183 -7.85 -11.70 -13.06
N ASN A 184 -6.69 -11.87 -12.39
CA ASN A 184 -5.57 -12.66 -12.91
C ASN A 184 -5.82 -14.18 -12.92
N ILE A 185 -6.73 -14.67 -12.06
CA ILE A 185 -7.03 -16.10 -11.92
C ILE A 185 -8.48 -16.46 -12.26
N MET A 186 -9.35 -15.46 -12.41
CA MET A 186 -10.79 -15.65 -12.59
C MET A 186 -11.15 -16.56 -13.78
N VAL A 187 -10.34 -16.54 -14.85
CA VAL A 187 -10.56 -17.36 -16.06
C VAL A 187 -10.59 -18.85 -15.73
N ASP A 188 -9.70 -19.30 -14.84
CA ASP A 188 -9.59 -20.72 -14.49
C ASP A 188 -10.80 -21.23 -13.70
N TYR A 189 -11.54 -20.33 -13.06
CA TYR A 189 -12.79 -20.64 -12.35
C TYR A 189 -14.04 -20.53 -13.24
N GLY A 190 -13.90 -20.14 -14.51
CA GLY A 190 -15.00 -20.06 -15.47
C GLY A 190 -16.17 -19.19 -14.96
N ASP A 191 -17.40 -19.71 -15.09
CA ASP A 191 -18.59 -18.98 -14.68
C ASP A 191 -18.73 -18.84 -13.15
N ALA A 192 -18.15 -19.77 -12.38
CA ALA A 192 -18.11 -19.65 -10.93
C ALA A 192 -17.27 -18.43 -10.51
N GLY A 193 -16.16 -18.15 -11.19
CA GLY A 193 -15.35 -16.95 -10.92
C GLY A 193 -16.12 -15.65 -11.19
N LYS A 194 -16.89 -15.59 -12.28
CA LYS A 194 -17.73 -14.42 -12.61
C LYS A 194 -18.88 -14.24 -11.60
N SER A 195 -19.50 -15.33 -11.13
CA SER A 195 -20.53 -15.27 -10.10
C SER A 195 -19.95 -14.80 -8.76
N TYR A 196 -18.79 -15.33 -8.40
CA TYR A 196 -18.07 -14.96 -7.18
C TYR A 196 -17.68 -13.48 -7.16
N ILE A 197 -17.14 -12.92 -8.24
CA ILE A 197 -16.71 -11.52 -8.23
C ILE A 197 -17.89 -10.55 -8.14
N LYS A 198 -19.02 -10.89 -8.77
CA LYS A 198 -20.29 -10.16 -8.62
C LYS A 198 -20.79 -10.22 -7.18
N TRP A 199 -20.74 -11.39 -6.56
CA TRP A 199 -21.09 -11.56 -5.15
C TRP A 199 -20.16 -10.75 -4.24
N CYS A 200 -18.84 -10.72 -4.48
CA CYS A 200 -17.88 -9.94 -3.69
C CYS A 200 -18.24 -8.44 -3.71
N ALA A 201 -18.50 -7.90 -4.90
CA ALA A 201 -18.91 -6.51 -5.05
C ALA A 201 -20.23 -6.23 -4.31
N GLN A 202 -21.24 -7.07 -4.48
CA GLN A 202 -22.53 -6.92 -3.78
C GLN A 202 -22.39 -7.00 -2.26
N MET A 203 -21.61 -7.96 -1.76
CA MET A 203 -21.36 -8.14 -0.33
C MET A 203 -20.63 -6.93 0.25
N ALA A 204 -19.60 -6.42 -0.44
CA ALA A 204 -18.86 -5.23 -0.01
C ALA A 204 -19.73 -3.97 0.00
N LEU A 205 -20.57 -3.77 -1.03
CA LEU A 205 -21.50 -2.64 -1.09
C LEU A 205 -22.56 -2.71 0.03
N ALA A 206 -23.07 -3.91 0.34
CA ALA A 206 -24.03 -4.13 1.42
C ALA A 206 -23.47 -3.77 2.80
N GLN A 207 -22.14 -3.74 2.96
CA GLN A 207 -21.51 -3.26 4.18
C GLN A 207 -21.73 -1.77 4.44
N ASN A 208 -22.13 -0.98 3.43
CA ASN A 208 -22.47 0.46 3.52
C ASN A 208 -21.46 1.27 4.35
N ILE A 209 -20.21 1.35 3.87
CA ILE A 209 -19.10 2.01 4.57
C ILE A 209 -19.00 3.52 4.30
N GLY A 210 -19.81 4.05 3.37
CA GLY A 210 -19.86 5.48 3.04
C GLY A 210 -18.62 6.03 2.33
N VAL A 211 -17.73 5.18 1.83
CA VAL A 211 -16.58 5.55 1.00
C VAL A 211 -16.46 4.59 -0.21
N PRO A 212 -15.76 4.96 -1.29
CA PRO A 212 -15.65 4.12 -2.47
C PRO A 212 -14.91 2.79 -2.21
N TRP A 213 -15.34 1.77 -2.93
CA TRP A 213 -14.67 0.47 -2.97
C TRP A 213 -13.83 0.30 -4.23
N ILE A 214 -12.66 -0.31 -4.08
CA ILE A 214 -11.71 -0.60 -5.15
C ILE A 214 -11.51 -2.12 -5.30
N MET A 215 -11.00 -2.56 -6.46
CA MET A 215 -10.56 -3.93 -6.76
C MET A 215 -9.34 -3.89 -7.69
N CYS A 216 -8.17 -4.33 -7.22
CA CYS A 216 -6.96 -4.34 -8.03
C CYS A 216 -6.93 -5.50 -9.04
N GLN A 217 -6.35 -5.26 -10.22
CA GLN A 217 -6.24 -6.21 -11.34
C GLN A 217 -7.57 -6.90 -11.70
N GLN A 218 -8.69 -6.19 -11.57
CA GLN A 218 -10.02 -6.71 -11.90
C GLN A 218 -10.59 -5.97 -13.11
N HIS A 219 -10.25 -6.44 -14.31
CA HIS A 219 -10.62 -5.78 -15.57
C HIS A 219 -12.14 -5.58 -15.75
N ASP A 220 -12.97 -6.49 -15.22
CA ASP A 220 -14.44 -6.46 -15.28
C ASP A 220 -15.09 -6.15 -13.93
N ALA A 221 -14.41 -5.40 -13.04
CA ALA A 221 -14.93 -5.02 -11.74
C ALA A 221 -16.39 -4.51 -11.83
N PRO A 222 -17.35 -5.12 -11.11
CA PRO A 222 -18.75 -4.72 -11.17
C PRO A 222 -18.95 -3.28 -10.70
N LYS A 223 -19.80 -2.49 -11.37
CA LYS A 223 -20.13 -1.13 -10.91
C LYS A 223 -20.83 -1.18 -9.53
N PRO A 224 -20.57 -0.22 -8.62
CA PRO A 224 -19.73 0.98 -8.77
C PRO A 224 -18.26 0.77 -8.35
N MET A 225 -17.76 -0.46 -8.21
CA MET A 225 -16.37 -0.72 -7.82
C MET A 225 -15.40 -0.07 -8.83
N ILE A 226 -14.31 0.49 -8.33
CA ILE A 226 -13.24 1.05 -9.16
C ILE A 226 -12.16 -0.01 -9.35
N ASN A 227 -11.89 -0.41 -10.60
CA ASN A 227 -10.75 -1.26 -10.86
C ASN A 227 -9.44 -0.47 -10.83
N THR A 228 -8.40 -1.05 -10.26
CA THR A 228 -7.08 -0.41 -10.11
C THR A 228 -5.97 -1.28 -10.71
N CYS A 229 -4.80 -0.69 -10.86
CA CYS A 229 -3.63 -1.35 -11.44
C CYS A 229 -2.55 -1.62 -10.39
N ASN A 230 -1.78 -2.68 -10.61
CA ASN A 230 -0.60 -3.07 -9.84
C ASN A 230 0.56 -3.36 -10.82
N GLY A 231 1.81 -3.11 -10.44
CA GLY A 231 2.94 -3.32 -11.34
C GLY A 231 4.15 -2.44 -11.05
N TYR A 232 5.18 -2.60 -11.87
CA TYR A 232 6.27 -1.61 -11.96
C TYR A 232 5.82 -0.33 -12.68
N TYR A 233 4.87 -0.47 -13.61
CA TYR A 233 4.36 0.56 -14.51
C TYR A 233 2.85 0.38 -14.73
N CYS A 234 2.08 1.45 -14.53
CA CYS A 234 0.65 1.51 -14.84
C CYS A 234 0.27 2.79 -15.56
N ASP A 235 1.22 3.45 -16.22
CA ASP A 235 1.00 4.68 -16.97
C ASP A 235 0.09 4.47 -18.19
N GLN A 236 -0.01 3.24 -18.71
CA GLN A 236 -0.93 2.88 -19.81
C GLN A 236 -2.26 2.27 -19.34
N PHE A 237 -2.43 2.00 -18.04
CA PHE A 237 -3.67 1.44 -17.51
C PHE A 237 -4.85 2.38 -17.74
N GLN A 238 -6.02 1.81 -18.03
CA GLN A 238 -7.29 2.53 -18.14
C GLN A 238 -8.34 1.82 -17.28
N PRO A 239 -9.08 2.55 -16.43
CA PRO A 239 -10.22 2.00 -15.72
C PRO A 239 -11.27 1.45 -16.69
N ASN A 240 -11.99 0.42 -16.25
CA ASN A 240 -13.02 -0.22 -17.06
C ASN A 240 -14.30 0.62 -17.23
N ASN A 241 -14.39 1.73 -16.48
CA ASN A 241 -15.50 2.66 -16.48
C ASN A 241 -14.96 4.08 -16.71
N PRO A 242 -15.41 4.80 -17.76
CA PRO A 242 -14.97 6.16 -18.05
C PRO A 242 -15.23 7.18 -16.94
N LYS A 243 -16.12 6.87 -15.99
CA LYS A 243 -16.41 7.72 -14.81
C LYS A 243 -15.49 7.43 -13.63
N SER A 244 -14.68 6.39 -13.70
CA SER A 244 -13.82 5.98 -12.60
C SER A 244 -12.42 6.58 -12.76
N PRO A 245 -11.81 7.05 -11.66
CA PRO A 245 -10.47 7.61 -11.68
C PRO A 245 -9.41 6.52 -11.91
N LYS A 246 -8.28 6.92 -12.50
CA LYS A 246 -7.12 6.05 -12.72
C LYS A 246 -6.26 5.94 -11.45
N MET A 247 -6.27 4.77 -10.81
CA MET A 247 -5.54 4.52 -9.56
C MET A 247 -4.51 3.38 -9.71
N PHE A 248 -3.35 3.55 -9.07
CA PHE A 248 -2.22 2.62 -9.04
C PHE A 248 -2.00 2.18 -7.59
N THR A 249 -2.61 1.05 -7.22
CA THR A 249 -2.67 0.54 -5.85
C THR A 249 -1.42 -0.19 -5.42
N GLU A 250 -0.60 -0.67 -6.36
CA GLU A 250 0.73 -1.19 -6.06
C GLU A 250 1.73 -0.78 -7.12
N ASN A 251 2.44 0.31 -6.85
CA ASN A 251 3.69 0.61 -7.54
C ASN A 251 4.82 -0.16 -6.87
N TRP A 252 5.27 -1.24 -7.50
CA TRP A 252 6.34 -2.10 -6.98
C TRP A 252 7.69 -1.41 -7.06
N ILE A 253 8.05 -0.67 -6.03
CA ILE A 253 9.29 0.11 -5.93
C ILE A 253 10.55 -0.72 -5.61
N GLY A 254 10.42 -2.04 -5.71
CA GLY A 254 11.43 -3.05 -5.41
C GLY A 254 10.77 -4.41 -5.52
N TRP A 255 11.23 -5.40 -4.75
CA TRP A 255 10.62 -6.73 -4.75
C TRP A 255 10.90 -7.47 -3.44
N PHE A 256 10.08 -8.48 -3.12
CA PHE A 256 10.30 -9.34 -1.97
C PHE A 256 11.50 -10.28 -2.19
N GLN A 257 12.18 -10.64 -1.09
CA GLN A 257 13.30 -11.58 -1.13
C GLN A 257 12.84 -13.01 -0.82
N LYS A 258 13.34 -13.98 -1.59
CA LYS A 258 13.18 -15.42 -1.30
C LYS A 258 14.47 -16.00 -0.72
N TRP A 259 14.35 -17.02 0.11
CA TRP A 259 15.50 -17.80 0.57
C TRP A 259 16.31 -18.34 -0.61
N GLY A 260 17.64 -18.16 -0.56
CA GLY A 260 18.55 -18.56 -1.63
C GLY A 260 18.63 -17.60 -2.82
N GLN A 261 17.86 -16.50 -2.83
CA GLN A 261 17.91 -15.48 -3.89
C GLN A 261 18.67 -14.23 -3.44
N ARG A 262 19.16 -13.46 -4.44
CA ARG A 262 19.78 -12.15 -4.21
C ARG A 262 18.75 -11.14 -3.71
N VAL A 263 19.21 -10.12 -2.99
CA VAL A 263 18.38 -8.98 -2.58
C VAL A 263 17.96 -8.21 -3.84
N PRO A 264 16.66 -8.11 -4.15
CA PRO A 264 16.18 -7.33 -5.28
C PRO A 264 16.37 -5.83 -5.05
N HIS A 265 16.53 -5.07 -6.13
CA HIS A 265 16.67 -3.61 -6.06
C HIS A 265 15.98 -2.96 -7.26
N ARG A 266 15.38 -1.78 -7.04
CA ARG A 266 14.85 -0.89 -8.08
C ARG A 266 15.32 0.52 -7.78
N SER A 267 15.87 1.21 -8.77
CA SER A 267 16.47 2.52 -8.54
C SER A 267 15.45 3.60 -8.18
N ALA A 268 15.92 4.67 -7.54
CA ALA A 268 15.09 5.82 -7.19
C ALA A 268 14.58 6.54 -8.45
N GLU A 269 15.42 6.60 -9.47
CA GLU A 269 15.18 7.24 -10.76
C GLU A 269 14.06 6.53 -11.53
N ASP A 270 14.12 5.19 -11.61
CA ASP A 270 13.12 4.37 -12.27
C ASP A 270 11.77 4.43 -11.54
N SER A 271 11.82 4.38 -10.21
CA SER A 271 10.63 4.55 -9.36
C SER A 271 9.99 5.92 -9.55
N ALA A 272 10.80 6.99 -9.61
CA ALA A 272 10.31 8.34 -9.87
C ALA A 272 9.76 8.50 -11.30
N PHE A 273 10.41 7.86 -12.28
CA PHE A 273 9.97 7.82 -13.68
C PHE A 273 8.60 7.18 -13.82
N SER A 274 8.36 6.01 -13.20
CA SER A 274 7.07 5.33 -13.28
C SER A 274 5.93 6.19 -12.71
N VAL A 275 6.18 6.86 -11.58
CA VAL A 275 5.22 7.75 -10.92
C VAL A 275 4.95 8.98 -11.78
N ALA A 276 5.99 9.65 -12.27
CA ALA A 276 5.84 10.85 -13.09
C ALA A 276 5.09 10.54 -14.41
N ARG A 277 5.40 9.41 -15.07
CA ARG A 277 4.67 8.91 -16.24
C ARG A 277 3.20 8.61 -15.92
N PHE A 278 2.92 8.03 -14.75
CA PHE A 278 1.56 7.74 -14.32
C PHE A 278 0.72 9.01 -14.16
N PHE A 279 1.24 10.03 -13.46
CA PHE A 279 0.55 11.32 -13.28
C PHE A 279 0.49 12.14 -14.57
N GLN A 280 1.53 12.11 -15.40
CA GLN A 280 1.50 12.66 -16.77
C GLN A 280 0.30 12.11 -17.54
N ASN A 281 0.04 10.80 -17.41
CA ASN A 281 -1.04 10.11 -18.10
C ASN A 281 -2.40 10.10 -17.36
N GLY A 282 -2.65 11.09 -16.50
CA GLY A 282 -3.96 11.31 -15.86
C GLY A 282 -4.21 10.42 -14.64
N GLY A 283 -3.17 9.77 -14.11
CA GLY A 283 -3.23 9.07 -12.83
C GLY A 283 -3.49 10.03 -11.67
N ILE A 284 -4.23 9.59 -10.66
CA ILE A 284 -4.62 10.45 -9.51
C ILE A 284 -4.23 9.86 -8.16
N LEU A 285 -3.95 8.56 -8.08
CA LEU A 285 -3.51 7.89 -6.87
C LEU A 285 -2.37 6.95 -7.20
N ASN A 286 -1.22 7.16 -6.57
CA ASN A 286 -0.10 6.23 -6.61
C ASN A 286 0.20 5.76 -5.20
N ASN A 287 0.11 4.45 -4.98
CA ASN A 287 0.51 3.80 -3.74
C ASN A 287 1.84 3.05 -3.93
N TYR A 288 2.83 3.36 -3.10
CA TYR A 288 4.10 2.63 -3.08
C TYR A 288 3.94 1.31 -2.35
N TYR A 289 4.07 0.19 -3.07
CA TYR A 289 4.13 -1.14 -2.49
C TYR A 289 5.59 -1.61 -2.53
N MET A 290 6.36 -1.58 -1.44
CA MET A 290 6.03 -1.13 -0.07
C MET A 290 6.62 0.24 0.26
N TYR A 291 5.98 1.07 1.09
CA TYR A 291 6.66 2.28 1.60
C TYR A 291 7.52 1.98 2.84
N HIS A 292 7.04 1.08 3.70
CA HIS A 292 7.83 0.35 4.68
C HIS A 292 7.46 -1.12 4.59
N GLY A 293 8.43 -1.95 4.20
CA GLY A 293 8.21 -3.38 4.06
C GLY A 293 8.22 -4.12 5.40
N GLY A 294 9.24 -3.90 6.23
CA GLY A 294 9.34 -4.43 7.59
C GLY A 294 9.78 -5.90 7.65
N THR A 295 9.32 -6.61 8.67
CA THR A 295 9.77 -7.99 8.99
C THR A 295 8.59 -8.95 9.10
N ASN A 296 8.73 -10.13 8.51
CA ASN A 296 7.84 -11.26 8.73
C ASN A 296 8.16 -11.92 10.10
N PHE A 297 7.62 -11.37 11.18
CA PHE A 297 7.85 -11.89 12.54
C PHE A 297 7.23 -13.26 12.77
N GLY A 298 7.84 -14.02 13.69
CA GLY A 298 7.38 -15.36 14.05
C GLY A 298 7.47 -16.32 12.86
N ARG A 299 6.52 -17.25 12.77
CA ARG A 299 6.52 -18.32 11.76
C ARG A 299 5.32 -18.34 10.83
N THR A 300 4.33 -17.48 11.06
CA THR A 300 3.04 -17.48 10.33
C THR A 300 2.84 -16.17 9.55
N ALA A 301 3.92 -15.44 9.26
CA ALA A 301 3.85 -14.16 8.55
C ALA A 301 4.28 -14.29 7.09
N GLY A 302 5.51 -14.75 6.84
CA GLY A 302 6.03 -14.91 5.48
C GLY A 302 5.36 -16.08 4.74
N GLY A 303 5.07 -15.87 3.46
CA GLY A 303 4.64 -16.93 2.55
C GLY A 303 5.74 -17.96 2.24
N PRO A 304 5.43 -19.01 1.46
CA PRO A 304 6.39 -20.05 1.13
C PRO A 304 7.70 -19.48 0.54
N TYR A 305 8.82 -19.86 1.14
CA TYR A 305 10.19 -19.44 0.76
C TYR A 305 10.47 -17.93 0.84
N ILE A 306 9.58 -17.13 1.39
CA ILE A 306 9.83 -15.71 1.64
C ILE A 306 10.77 -15.57 2.85
N THR A 307 11.74 -14.66 2.76
CA THR A 307 12.66 -14.41 3.87
C THR A 307 11.96 -13.78 5.08
N THR A 308 12.61 -13.85 6.23
CA THR A 308 12.17 -13.10 7.42
C THR A 308 12.16 -11.59 7.15
N SER A 309 13.17 -11.08 6.46
CA SER A 309 13.16 -9.70 5.98
C SER A 309 12.10 -9.53 4.89
N TYR A 310 11.31 -8.46 4.99
CA TYR A 310 10.42 -7.98 3.95
C TYR A 310 10.77 -6.54 3.55
N ASP A 311 12.07 -6.19 3.56
CA ASP A 311 12.58 -4.84 3.29
C ASP A 311 12.01 -4.20 2.00
N TYR A 312 11.90 -5.01 0.94
CA TYR A 312 11.33 -4.63 -0.37
C TYR A 312 12.11 -3.53 -1.11
N ASP A 313 13.32 -3.16 -0.66
CA ASP A 313 14.04 -1.97 -1.14
C ASP A 313 13.20 -0.69 -0.96
N ALA A 314 12.44 -0.64 0.15
CA ALA A 314 11.48 0.42 0.41
C ALA A 314 12.12 1.77 0.80
N PRO A 315 11.43 2.91 0.59
CA PRO A 315 11.83 4.23 1.08
C PRO A 315 12.14 4.25 2.57
N LEU A 316 11.43 3.42 3.35
CA LEU A 316 11.78 3.11 4.72
C LEU A 316 12.25 1.65 4.78
N ASP A 317 13.51 1.44 5.15
CA ASP A 317 14.10 0.09 5.23
C ASP A 317 13.39 -0.80 6.27
N GLU A 318 13.76 -2.08 6.34
CA GLU A 318 13.23 -3.06 7.30
C GLU A 318 13.22 -2.54 8.76
N TYR A 319 14.18 -1.70 9.12
CA TYR A 319 14.36 -1.18 10.47
C TYR A 319 13.70 0.21 10.66
N GLY A 320 13.05 0.72 9.63
CA GLY A 320 12.37 2.02 9.63
C GLY A 320 13.28 3.22 9.36
N ASN A 321 14.53 3.03 8.93
CA ASN A 321 15.42 4.13 8.54
C ASN A 321 15.08 4.67 7.15
N LEU A 322 15.50 5.90 6.86
CA LEU A 322 15.35 6.48 5.52
C LEU A 322 16.32 5.80 4.55
N ASN A 323 15.80 5.10 3.55
CA ASN A 323 16.58 4.56 2.45
C ASN A 323 16.87 5.68 1.43
N GLN A 324 18.02 6.33 1.57
CA GLN A 324 18.47 7.36 0.64
C GLN A 324 19.32 6.79 -0.49
N PRO A 325 19.14 7.27 -1.74
CA PRO A 325 18.42 8.51 -2.08
C PRO A 325 16.93 8.33 -2.38
N LYS A 326 16.39 7.10 -2.35
CA LYS A 326 15.02 6.81 -2.79
C LYS A 326 13.96 7.61 -2.04
N TRP A 327 14.02 7.65 -0.71
CA TRP A 327 13.06 8.42 0.09
C TRP A 327 13.08 9.92 -0.24
N GLY A 328 14.27 10.52 -0.29
CA GLY A 328 14.43 11.96 -0.55
C GLY A 328 14.05 12.35 -1.98
N HIS A 329 14.39 11.50 -2.96
CA HIS A 329 14.06 11.73 -4.37
C HIS A 329 12.55 11.66 -4.62
N LEU A 330 11.87 10.66 -4.04
CA LEU A 330 10.41 10.55 -4.13
C LEU A 330 9.72 11.70 -3.40
N LYS A 331 10.23 12.14 -2.24
CA LYS A 331 9.74 13.35 -1.55
C LYS A 331 9.79 14.58 -2.45
N GLN A 332 10.90 14.80 -3.16
CA GLN A 332 11.03 15.92 -4.10
C GLN A 332 10.04 15.80 -5.28
N LEU A 333 9.84 14.59 -5.79
CA LEU A 333 8.82 14.32 -6.81
C LEU A 333 7.41 14.66 -6.32
N HIS A 334 7.04 14.27 -5.10
CA HIS A 334 5.73 14.57 -4.52
C HIS A 334 5.48 16.09 -4.50
N VAL A 335 6.47 16.85 -4.00
CA VAL A 335 6.41 18.32 -3.97
C VAL A 335 6.22 18.88 -5.37
N ALA A 336 6.99 18.40 -6.36
CA ALA A 336 6.92 18.87 -7.74
C ALA A 336 5.54 18.64 -8.38
N ILE A 337 4.96 17.45 -8.20
CA ILE A 337 3.62 17.14 -8.72
C ILE A 337 2.53 17.93 -7.99
N LYS A 338 2.65 18.11 -6.67
CA LYS A 338 1.68 18.88 -5.87
C LYS A 338 1.60 20.35 -6.27
N LEU A 339 2.67 20.94 -6.81
CA LEU A 339 2.61 22.29 -7.42
C LEU A 339 1.56 22.39 -8.55
N GLY A 340 1.31 21.28 -9.25
CA GLY A 340 0.35 21.18 -10.35
C GLY A 340 -1.02 20.63 -9.96
N GLU A 341 -1.26 20.20 -8.72
CA GLU A 341 -2.45 19.41 -8.32
C GLU A 341 -3.78 19.98 -8.84
N LYS A 342 -4.01 21.29 -8.66
CA LYS A 342 -5.24 21.95 -9.14
C LYS A 342 -5.39 21.93 -10.66
N ILE A 343 -4.29 22.04 -11.40
CA ILE A 343 -4.27 22.03 -12.86
C ILE A 343 -4.42 20.58 -13.36
N LEU A 344 -3.79 19.60 -12.71
CA LEU A 344 -3.90 18.18 -13.08
C LEU A 344 -5.33 17.64 -12.91
N THR A 345 -6.05 18.11 -11.88
CA THR A 345 -7.40 17.63 -11.54
C THR A 345 -8.55 18.38 -12.24
N ASN A 346 -8.30 19.59 -12.74
CA ASN A 346 -9.33 20.45 -13.36
C ASN A 346 -9.00 20.91 -14.79
N GLY A 347 -7.78 20.67 -15.26
CA GLY A 347 -7.31 21.13 -16.56
C GLY A 347 -7.55 20.12 -17.68
N THR A 348 -7.46 20.61 -18.91
CA THR A 348 -7.49 19.78 -20.12
C THR A 348 -6.07 19.35 -20.45
N ARG A 349 -5.88 18.04 -20.68
CA ARG A 349 -4.63 17.44 -21.13
C ARG A 349 -4.51 17.51 -22.65
N THR A 350 -3.35 17.91 -23.15
CA THR A 350 -2.95 17.75 -24.56
C THR A 350 -1.56 17.14 -24.64
N ASP A 351 -1.36 16.25 -25.60
CA ASP A 351 -0.06 15.60 -25.83
C ASP A 351 0.47 16.02 -27.21
N LYS A 352 1.78 16.26 -27.27
CA LYS A 352 2.52 16.55 -28.50
C LYS A 352 3.73 15.63 -28.56
N ASP A 353 3.77 14.80 -29.60
CA ASP A 353 4.95 14.03 -29.96
C ASP A 353 6.03 14.99 -30.51
N LEU A 354 7.22 14.94 -29.94
CA LEU A 354 8.38 15.74 -30.34
C LEU A 354 9.40 14.91 -31.13
N GLY A 355 9.08 13.66 -31.46
CA GLY A 355 9.96 12.71 -32.12
C GLY A 355 10.92 12.03 -31.15
N ASN A 356 11.61 10.99 -31.62
CA ASN A 356 12.60 10.22 -30.86
C ASN A 356 12.11 9.73 -29.48
N GLN A 357 10.83 9.37 -29.39
CA GLN A 357 10.18 8.89 -28.16
C GLN A 357 10.12 9.94 -27.04
N VAL A 358 10.08 11.22 -27.42
CA VAL A 358 9.91 12.35 -26.53
C VAL A 358 8.50 12.90 -26.66
N THR A 359 7.79 13.05 -25.56
CA THR A 359 6.42 13.57 -25.53
C THR A 359 6.33 14.76 -24.58
N LEU A 360 5.76 15.86 -25.07
CA LEU A 360 5.30 16.97 -24.24
C LEU A 360 3.83 16.77 -23.91
N THR A 361 3.51 16.59 -22.64
CA THR A 361 2.14 16.61 -22.13
C THR A 361 1.90 17.94 -21.41
N THR A 362 0.85 18.65 -21.80
CA THR A 362 0.45 19.93 -21.22
C THR A 362 -0.93 19.80 -20.60
N TYR A 363 -1.05 20.17 -19.32
CA TYR A 363 -2.33 20.41 -18.68
C TYR A 363 -2.59 21.91 -18.63
N THR A 364 -3.76 22.34 -19.09
CA THR A 364 -4.16 23.77 -19.11
C THR A 364 -5.48 23.95 -18.40
N ASN A 365 -5.53 24.86 -17.42
CA ASN A 365 -6.78 25.20 -16.75
C ASN A 365 -7.58 26.28 -17.50
N ALA A 366 -8.81 26.56 -17.05
CA ALA A 366 -9.69 27.55 -17.67
C ALA A 366 -9.10 28.99 -17.72
N ASN A 367 -8.13 29.30 -16.85
CA ASN A 367 -7.45 30.59 -16.81
C ASN A 367 -6.16 30.62 -17.66
N GLY A 368 -5.90 29.59 -18.47
CA GLY A 368 -4.71 29.49 -19.31
C GLY A 368 -3.42 29.18 -18.56
N LYS A 369 -3.46 28.89 -17.25
CA LYS A 369 -2.28 28.41 -16.52
C LYS A 369 -1.96 26.99 -16.94
N ARG A 370 -0.66 26.70 -17.12
CA ARG A 370 -0.18 25.42 -17.65
C ARG A 370 0.72 24.69 -16.66
N PHE A 371 0.72 23.36 -16.75
CA PHE A 371 1.65 22.48 -16.05
C PHE A 371 2.05 21.36 -17.03
N CYS A 372 3.35 21.15 -17.22
CA CYS A 372 3.84 20.27 -18.28
C CYS A 372 4.73 19.15 -17.78
N PHE A 373 4.71 18.05 -18.53
CA PHE A 373 5.66 16.94 -18.43
C PHE A 373 6.36 16.80 -19.78
N LEU A 374 7.68 16.69 -19.77
CA LEU A 374 8.49 16.25 -20.90
C LEU A 374 9.02 14.86 -20.57
N SER A 375 8.44 13.83 -21.17
CA SER A 375 8.91 12.46 -21.00
C SER A 375 9.79 12.04 -22.15
N ASN A 376 10.95 11.50 -21.84
CA ASN A 376 11.83 10.80 -22.77
C ASN A 376 11.83 9.31 -22.40
N ILE A 377 11.15 8.48 -23.20
CA ILE A 377 11.11 7.02 -22.98
C ILE A 377 12.22 6.29 -23.76
N ASN A 378 13.10 7.01 -24.45
CA ASN A 378 14.31 6.44 -25.01
C ASN A 378 15.22 5.96 -23.89
N ASN A 379 15.76 4.74 -24.01
CA ASN A 379 16.56 4.09 -22.96
C ASN A 379 18.07 4.35 -23.08
N ASN A 380 18.53 5.06 -24.11
CA ASN A 380 19.96 5.23 -24.37
C ASN A 380 20.37 6.62 -24.89
N GLN A 381 19.42 7.52 -25.16
CA GLN A 381 19.71 8.86 -25.68
C GLN A 381 18.97 9.95 -24.92
N ASP A 382 19.72 10.97 -24.52
CA ASP A 382 19.20 12.23 -24.01
C ASP A 382 18.56 13.04 -25.16
N ALA A 383 17.53 13.81 -24.82
CA ALA A 383 16.86 14.68 -25.78
C ALA A 383 17.12 16.16 -25.48
N ASN A 384 17.44 16.92 -26.53
CA ASN A 384 17.49 18.39 -26.49
C ASN A 384 16.16 18.92 -27.04
N VAL A 385 15.30 19.44 -26.16
CA VAL A 385 13.98 19.94 -26.50
C VAL A 385 13.96 21.46 -26.49
N ASP A 386 13.57 22.08 -27.60
CA ASP A 386 13.36 23.53 -27.71
C ASP A 386 11.84 23.83 -27.74
N LEU A 387 11.33 24.39 -26.65
CA LEU A 387 9.93 24.82 -26.51
C LEU A 387 9.73 26.31 -26.88
N GLN A 388 10.64 26.87 -27.68
CA GLN A 388 10.58 28.27 -28.14
C GLN A 388 10.59 29.25 -26.96
N GLN A 389 9.54 30.06 -26.80
CA GLN A 389 9.42 31.02 -25.70
C GLN A 389 9.41 30.36 -24.30
N ASP A 390 9.10 29.07 -24.21
CA ASP A 390 9.05 28.32 -22.96
C ASP A 390 10.42 27.74 -22.55
N GLY A 391 11.46 27.96 -23.35
CA GLY A 391 12.84 27.61 -23.04
C GLY A 391 13.33 26.30 -23.66
N LYS A 392 14.60 25.97 -23.37
CA LYS A 392 15.28 24.76 -23.87
C LYS A 392 15.63 23.84 -22.72
N TYR A 393 15.38 22.55 -22.90
CA TYR A 393 15.54 21.55 -21.85
C TYR A 393 16.34 20.35 -22.35
N ILE A 394 17.26 19.88 -21.53
CA ILE A 394 17.87 18.56 -21.69
C ILE A 394 17.02 17.59 -20.88
N VAL A 395 16.46 16.58 -21.56
CA VAL A 395 15.65 15.52 -20.95
C VAL A 395 16.45 14.22 -21.04
N PRO A 396 17.09 13.79 -19.94
CA PRO A 396 17.88 12.55 -19.92
C PRO A 396 17.09 11.34 -20.44
N SER A 397 17.80 10.34 -20.97
CA SER A 397 17.19 9.05 -21.32
C SER A 397 16.41 8.46 -20.14
N TRP A 398 15.26 7.85 -20.39
CA TRP A 398 14.40 7.24 -19.39
C TRP A 398 14.04 8.19 -18.23
N SER A 399 13.63 9.41 -18.58
CA SER A 399 13.30 10.43 -17.58
C SER A 399 12.06 11.24 -17.93
N VAL A 400 11.46 11.85 -16.90
CA VAL A 400 10.42 12.86 -17.04
C VAL A 400 10.88 14.15 -16.38
N THR A 401 10.91 15.24 -17.15
CA THR A 401 11.08 16.61 -16.62
C THR A 401 9.70 17.22 -16.36
N ILE A 402 9.49 17.71 -15.14
CA ILE A 402 8.27 18.39 -14.69
C ILE A 402 8.49 19.89 -14.74
N LEU A 403 7.61 20.60 -15.45
CA LEU A 403 7.69 22.04 -15.68
C LEU A 403 6.48 22.77 -15.09
N ASN A 404 6.71 23.60 -14.07
CA ASN A 404 5.68 24.52 -13.57
C ASN A 404 5.56 25.71 -14.54
N GLY A 405 4.33 26.07 -14.93
CA GLY A 405 4.09 27.09 -15.96
C GLY A 405 4.54 26.68 -17.37
N CYS A 406 4.99 25.43 -17.55
CA CYS A 406 5.65 24.91 -18.75
C CYS A 406 6.96 25.60 -19.13
N ASN A 407 7.53 26.45 -18.25
CA ASN A 407 8.74 27.22 -18.51
C ASN A 407 9.78 27.18 -17.38
N LYS A 408 9.50 26.46 -16.28
CA LYS A 408 10.41 26.30 -15.15
C LYS A 408 10.49 24.84 -14.76
N GLU A 409 11.66 24.23 -14.97
CA GLU A 409 11.96 22.89 -14.44
C GLU A 409 11.93 22.94 -12.91
N VAL A 410 11.05 22.11 -12.33
CA VAL A 410 10.93 21.94 -10.88
C VAL A 410 11.46 20.58 -10.41
N PHE A 411 11.54 19.61 -11.32
CA PHE A 411 12.04 18.26 -11.04
C PHE A 411 12.36 17.51 -12.33
N ASN A 412 13.36 16.63 -12.30
CA ASN A 412 13.55 15.59 -13.32
C ASN A 412 13.84 14.25 -12.63
N THR A 413 13.22 13.18 -13.12
CA THR A 413 13.27 11.86 -12.46
C THR A 413 14.65 11.22 -12.46
N ALA A 414 15.56 11.61 -13.37
CA ALA A 414 16.94 11.12 -13.42
C ALA A 414 17.96 12.05 -12.73
N LYS A 415 17.56 13.26 -12.30
CA LYS A 415 18.44 14.22 -11.60
C LYS A 415 18.29 14.08 -10.08
N VAL A 416 19.01 13.14 -9.48
CA VAL A 416 18.93 12.86 -8.03
C VAL A 416 19.75 13.88 -7.23
N ASN A 417 19.06 14.68 -6.41
CA ASN A 417 19.69 15.70 -5.56
C ASN A 417 19.81 15.29 -4.08
N SER A 418 19.29 14.11 -3.71
CA SER A 418 19.36 13.60 -2.34
C SER A 418 20.67 12.86 -2.10
N GLN A 419 21.31 13.09 -0.97
CA GLN A 419 22.56 12.40 -0.61
C GLN A 419 22.28 10.92 -0.30
N THR A 420 23.01 10.02 -0.96
CA THR A 420 22.95 8.57 -0.69
C THR A 420 23.47 8.24 0.70
N SER A 421 22.76 7.37 1.42
CA SER A 421 23.20 6.82 2.70
C SER A 421 23.43 5.32 2.58
N ILE A 422 24.48 4.80 3.23
CA ILE A 422 24.73 3.37 3.31
C ILE A 422 24.61 2.95 4.77
N MET A 423 23.63 2.10 5.06
CA MET A 423 23.46 1.51 6.38
C MET A 423 24.49 0.40 6.58
N VAL A 424 25.26 0.48 7.67
CA VAL A 424 26.33 -0.48 7.98
C VAL A 424 26.00 -1.19 9.29
N LYS A 425 25.96 -2.53 9.25
CA LYS A 425 25.84 -3.37 10.45
C LYS A 425 27.21 -3.42 11.13
N LYS A 426 27.28 -2.92 12.37
CA LYS A 426 28.49 -2.97 13.21
C LYS A 426 28.22 -3.82 14.44
N SER A 427 29.24 -4.54 14.92
CA SER A 427 29.20 -5.20 16.22
C SER A 427 28.99 -4.14 17.30
N ASP A 428 28.13 -4.43 18.27
CA ASP A 428 28.01 -3.63 19.49
C ASP A 428 28.86 -4.26 20.59
N ASP A 429 30.12 -3.82 20.68
CA ASP A 429 31.09 -4.36 21.64
C ASP A 429 30.79 -3.93 23.09
N ALA A 430 29.83 -3.02 23.32
CA ALA A 430 29.37 -2.59 24.64
C ALA A 430 28.25 -3.49 25.20
N SER A 431 27.61 -4.31 24.35
CA SER A 431 26.55 -5.23 24.77
C SER A 431 27.11 -6.42 25.56
N PRO A 432 26.41 -6.91 26.61
CA PRO A 432 26.83 -8.07 27.37
C PRO A 432 27.02 -9.29 26.47
N LYS A 433 28.13 -10.02 26.64
CA LYS A 433 28.36 -11.28 25.92
C LYS A 433 27.28 -12.30 26.29
N LEU A 434 26.64 -12.88 25.29
CA LEU A 434 25.65 -13.93 25.49
C LEU A 434 26.30 -15.19 26.07
N THR A 435 25.67 -15.79 27.07
CA THR A 435 26.05 -17.09 27.62
C THR A 435 25.07 -18.14 27.10
N TRP A 436 25.58 -19.15 26.39
CA TRP A 436 24.76 -20.15 25.73
C TRP A 436 24.66 -21.43 26.55
N VAL A 437 23.45 -21.99 26.60
CA VAL A 437 23.17 -23.37 27.03
C VAL A 437 22.53 -24.11 25.87
N TRP A 438 22.78 -25.41 25.75
CA TRP A 438 22.24 -26.24 24.67
C TRP A 438 21.51 -27.45 25.24
N ILE A 439 20.42 -27.85 24.57
CA ILE A 439 19.65 -29.04 24.89
C ILE A 439 19.47 -29.81 23.57
N PRO A 440 19.84 -31.10 23.51
CA PRO A 440 19.61 -31.90 22.31
C PRO A 440 18.13 -32.25 22.18
N GLU A 441 17.54 -31.99 21.00
CA GLU A 441 16.20 -32.45 20.67
C GLU A 441 16.21 -33.99 20.57
N LYS A 442 15.51 -34.68 21.47
CA LYS A 442 15.47 -36.14 21.49
C LYS A 442 14.62 -36.66 20.34
N LYS A 443 15.27 -37.19 19.29
CA LYS A 443 14.58 -37.80 18.14
C LYS A 443 13.49 -38.83 18.50
N LYS A 444 13.62 -39.54 19.64
CA LYS A 444 12.62 -40.51 20.09
C LYS A 444 11.27 -39.86 20.39
N ASP A 445 11.27 -38.65 20.94
CA ASP A 445 10.05 -37.90 21.26
C ASP A 445 9.45 -37.26 20.00
N THR A 446 10.27 -37.00 18.97
CA THR A 446 9.82 -36.57 17.62
C THR A 446 9.25 -37.71 16.80
N MET A 447 9.82 -38.92 16.93
CA MET A 447 9.38 -40.15 16.25
C MET A 447 8.12 -40.75 16.90
N GLN A 448 7.93 -40.53 18.20
CA GLN A 448 6.77 -41.05 18.94
C GLN A 448 5.74 -39.98 19.29
N GLY A 449 6.07 -38.69 19.21
CA GLY A 449 5.17 -37.56 19.45
C GLY A 449 4.52 -37.51 20.85
N LYS A 450 4.16 -36.33 21.34
CA LYS A 450 2.99 -36.25 22.23
C LYS A 450 1.76 -36.25 21.32
N GLY A 451 0.95 -37.31 21.38
CA GLY A 451 -0.22 -37.46 20.52
C GLY A 451 0.01 -38.28 19.24
N SER A 452 0.84 -39.33 19.28
CA SER A 452 0.98 -40.27 18.16
C SER A 452 -0.38 -40.77 17.66
N PHE A 453 -0.60 -40.70 16.35
CA PHE A 453 -1.71 -41.38 15.69
C PHE A 453 -1.14 -42.26 14.57
N LYS A 454 -1.91 -43.28 14.17
CA LYS A 454 -1.58 -44.14 13.03
C LYS A 454 -2.64 -43.94 11.96
N ALA A 455 -2.20 -43.81 10.72
CA ALA A 455 -3.06 -43.82 9.56
C ALA A 455 -2.61 -44.94 8.62
N ASN A 456 -3.55 -45.57 7.93
CA ASN A 456 -3.25 -46.61 6.94
C ASN A 456 -2.85 -46.01 5.58
N GLN A 457 -2.65 -44.69 5.52
CA GLN A 457 -2.27 -43.94 4.33
C GLN A 457 -1.38 -42.75 4.70
N LEU A 458 -0.64 -42.24 3.73
CA LEU A 458 0.05 -40.95 3.86
C LEU A 458 -0.98 -39.83 3.88
N LEU A 459 -0.74 -38.84 4.74
CA LEU A 459 -1.63 -37.69 4.93
C LEU A 459 -0.89 -36.41 4.56
N GLU A 460 -1.64 -35.43 4.06
CA GLU A 460 -1.08 -34.14 3.69
C GLU A 460 -0.70 -33.32 4.94
N GLN A 461 0.42 -32.61 4.89
CA GLN A 461 1.00 -31.98 6.08
C GLN A 461 0.15 -30.85 6.66
N LYS A 462 -0.50 -30.02 5.84
CA LYS A 462 -1.37 -28.92 6.30
C LYS A 462 -2.66 -29.47 6.92
N GLU A 463 -3.22 -30.53 6.34
CA GLU A 463 -4.38 -31.24 6.91
C GLU A 463 -4.08 -31.75 8.32
N LEU A 464 -2.86 -32.27 8.53
CA LEU A 464 -2.44 -32.82 9.81
C LEU A 464 -2.04 -31.78 10.85
N THR A 465 -1.16 -30.86 10.46
CA THR A 465 -0.51 -29.96 11.41
C THR A 465 -1.35 -28.73 11.71
N PHE A 466 -2.33 -28.40 10.87
CA PHE A 466 -3.08 -27.14 10.91
C PHE A 466 -2.15 -25.90 10.97
N ASP A 467 -0.91 -26.03 10.45
CA ASP A 467 0.15 -25.03 10.56
C ASP A 467 0.49 -24.62 12.01
N VAL A 468 0.17 -25.46 13.00
CA VAL A 468 0.57 -25.23 14.40
C VAL A 468 2.08 -25.47 14.56
N VAL A 469 2.67 -26.34 13.74
CA VAL A 469 4.10 -26.68 13.75
C VAL A 469 4.69 -26.72 12.33
N THR A 470 5.99 -26.45 12.21
CA THR A 470 6.71 -26.47 10.92
C THR A 470 7.20 -27.86 10.52
N THR A 471 7.20 -28.82 11.44
CA THR A 471 7.74 -30.17 11.21
C THR A 471 6.68 -31.22 11.48
N CYS A 472 6.57 -32.18 10.55
CA CYS A 472 5.80 -33.41 10.71
C CYS A 472 6.69 -34.56 10.25
N GLY A 473 7.10 -35.43 11.16
CA GLY A 473 7.87 -36.62 10.82
C GLY A 473 6.95 -37.71 10.27
N THR A 474 7.41 -38.41 9.23
CA THR A 474 6.78 -39.64 8.71
C THR A 474 7.49 -40.87 9.23
#